data_AF-A0AAN2RHL4-F1
#
_entry.id   AF-A0AAN2RHL4-F1
#
_cell.length_a   1.000
_cell.length_b   1.000
_cell.length_c   1.000
_cell.angle_alpha   90.00
_cell.angle_beta   90.00
_cell.angle_gamma   90.00
#
_symmetry.space_group_name_H-M   'P 1'
#
loop_
_entity.id
_entity.type
_entity.pdbx_description
1 polymer ?
#
loop_
_entity_poly.entity_id
_entity_poly.type
_entity_poly.pdbx_seq_one_letter_code
_entity_poly.pdbx_strand_id
1 'polypeptide(L)'
;MAGKYIDDPHLQIGMSQYNKDMVKNSVVKTPNGSPVGTVTLDFDNENGNGEQVYAVVKDPNLPKDQVLEVTVLFRGSTGPNEVLSKPADVWNDWVENDLFLGLRVFAQDHPNYTQNHDHASGQLKASSEALNTIMATYPNAKVNLYGHSLGSMDVQYAIANLSDTDINRLESAYIYNGPNIYGILDDQQKARVDSVKGLIHNYADPKDPVSMVGRDLDKGSLDSVGMVHFVESKDIDLGNQHMTYGYQLDSSDNIKVLQTSSTEGVNAIIIEMSRFQQMKQTLSRGGFSSRETIYLDSEQARILAQGLVKVAETTHQTLEKETTSTLTEVNEVYSSLGNVPFGFILSPDEVRQAYSSAGVDYHSLVGDSTNQVEKFITRSNQLKQDLVDLESQIQAGIEQKVTEDQTLAQRIQEWTSTIN
;
A
#
# COMPACT_ATOMS: atom_id res chain seq x y z
N MET A 1 14.51 4.44 25.59
CA MET A 1 15.19 3.32 24.90
C MET A 1 15.01 3.57 23.41
N ALA A 2 16.06 3.48 22.59
CA ALA A 2 15.86 3.49 21.14
C ALA A 2 14.99 2.29 20.78
N GLY A 3 13.93 2.51 19.98
CA GLY A 3 13.05 1.43 19.55
C GLY A 3 13.82 0.38 18.76
N LYS A 4 13.44 -0.90 18.90
CA LYS A 4 13.94 -1.98 18.03
C LYS A 4 12.91 -2.18 16.91
N TYR A 5 13.35 -2.18 15.66
CA TYR A 5 12.49 -2.58 14.54
C TYR A 5 12.05 -4.04 14.68
N ILE A 6 10.85 -4.35 14.19
CA ILE A 6 10.38 -5.74 14.07
C ILE A 6 11.29 -6.54 13.14
N ASP A 7 11.37 -7.85 13.35
CA ASP A 7 12.25 -8.75 12.58
C ASP A 7 11.63 -9.14 11.21
N ASP A 8 11.04 -8.17 10.49
CA ASP A 8 10.62 -8.30 9.09
C ASP A 8 11.82 -8.10 8.15
N PRO A 9 12.15 -9.04 7.23
CA PRO A 9 13.34 -8.96 6.40
C PRO A 9 13.44 -7.69 5.54
N HIS A 10 12.33 -7.25 4.95
CA HIS A 10 12.33 -6.11 4.03
C HIS A 10 12.44 -4.78 4.80
N LEU A 11 11.75 -4.66 5.95
CA LEU A 11 11.88 -3.49 6.81
C LEU A 11 13.30 -3.40 7.37
N GLN A 12 13.90 -4.52 7.78
CA GLN A 12 15.28 -4.57 8.25
C GLN A 12 16.28 -4.11 7.18
N ILE A 13 16.06 -4.49 5.91
CA ILE A 13 16.87 -3.98 4.79
C ILE A 13 16.60 -2.49 4.57
N GLY A 14 15.35 -2.05 4.51
CA GLY A 14 15.00 -0.65 4.27
C GLY A 14 15.56 0.30 5.33
N MET A 15 15.48 -0.09 6.60
CA MET A 15 16.00 0.74 7.70
C MET A 15 17.54 0.71 7.81
N SER A 16 18.25 -0.12 7.04
CA SER A 16 19.72 -0.09 6.94
C SER A 16 20.25 1.18 6.26
N GLN A 17 19.38 1.94 5.58
CA GLN A 17 19.71 3.27 5.02
C GLN A 17 20.22 4.26 6.07
N TYR A 18 19.93 4.02 7.35
CA TYR A 18 20.37 4.85 8.49
C TYR A 18 21.66 4.34 9.16
N ASN A 19 22.36 3.36 8.56
CA ASN A 19 23.66 2.95 9.05
C ASN A 19 24.63 4.12 9.12
N LYS A 20 25.53 4.06 10.10
CA LYS A 20 26.67 4.97 10.15
C LYS A 20 27.60 4.59 8.99
N ASP A 21 27.97 5.58 8.18
CA ASP A 21 28.91 5.45 7.06
C ASP A 21 28.35 4.71 5.82
N MET A 22 27.29 5.27 5.24
CA MET A 22 26.76 4.90 3.92
C MET A 22 27.60 5.51 2.78
N VAL A 23 28.84 5.05 2.62
CA VAL A 23 29.79 5.54 1.60
C VAL A 23 30.38 4.38 0.80
N LYS A 24 30.90 4.64 -0.39
CA LYS A 24 31.48 3.61 -1.26
C LYS A 24 32.49 2.71 -0.54
N ASN A 25 32.35 1.40 -0.76
CA ASN A 25 33.09 0.29 -0.15
C ASN A 25 32.74 -0.02 1.31
N SER A 26 31.75 0.64 1.91
CA SER A 26 31.29 0.27 3.25
C SER A 26 30.37 -0.95 3.23
N VAL A 27 30.45 -1.77 4.28
CA VAL A 27 29.56 -2.93 4.46
C VAL A 27 28.25 -2.47 5.10
N VAL A 28 27.13 -2.80 4.46
CA VAL A 28 25.79 -2.52 4.96
C VAL A 28 25.27 -3.73 5.72
N LYS A 29 24.75 -3.48 6.92
CA LYS A 29 24.05 -4.48 7.74
C LYS A 29 22.67 -3.99 8.09
N THR A 30 21.72 -4.90 8.24
CA THR A 30 20.42 -4.58 8.82
C THR A 30 20.58 -4.13 10.28
N PRO A 31 19.58 -3.44 10.85
CA PRO A 31 19.58 -3.09 12.27
C PRO A 31 19.76 -4.28 13.22
N ASN A 32 19.27 -5.47 12.85
CA ASN A 32 19.50 -6.70 13.61
C ASN A 32 20.86 -7.38 13.35
N GLY A 33 21.71 -6.79 12.49
CA GLY A 33 23.11 -7.20 12.28
C GLY A 33 23.36 -8.14 11.11
N SER A 34 22.33 -8.51 10.35
CA SER A 34 22.45 -9.37 9.16
C SER A 34 23.12 -8.61 8.00
N PRO A 35 24.04 -9.23 7.25
CA PRO A 35 24.69 -8.57 6.13
C PRO A 35 23.72 -8.34 4.96
N VAL A 36 23.70 -7.12 4.41
CA VAL A 36 22.97 -6.77 3.19
C VAL A 36 23.90 -6.84 1.97
N GLY A 37 25.09 -6.24 2.09
CA GLY A 37 26.09 -6.21 1.03
C GLY A 37 27.11 -5.09 1.21
N THR A 38 27.72 -4.63 0.12
CA THR A 38 28.69 -3.53 0.10
C THR A 38 28.20 -2.39 -0.78
N VAL A 39 28.30 -1.15 -0.29
CA VAL A 39 27.99 0.05 -1.08
C VAL A 39 28.99 0.18 -2.23
N THR A 40 28.48 0.40 -3.44
CA THR A 40 29.30 0.52 -4.66
C THR A 40 29.13 1.86 -5.37
N LEU A 41 28.00 2.52 -5.15
CA LEU A 41 27.67 3.87 -5.59
C LEU A 41 26.93 4.56 -4.43
N ASP A 42 27.29 5.81 -4.16
CA ASP A 42 26.81 6.64 -3.07
C ASP A 42 26.54 8.06 -3.57
N PHE A 43 25.30 8.30 -4.01
CA PHE A 43 24.84 9.63 -4.39
C PHE A 43 24.37 10.34 -3.12
N ASP A 44 25.14 11.32 -2.63
CA ASP A 44 24.86 12.07 -1.41
C ASP A 44 24.98 13.57 -1.69
N ASN A 45 23.85 14.16 -2.07
CA ASN A 45 23.68 15.58 -2.34
C ASN A 45 24.74 16.14 -3.31
N GLU A 46 25.05 15.39 -4.38
CA GLU A 46 26.11 15.73 -5.33
C GLU A 46 25.82 17.06 -6.05
N ASN A 47 24.53 17.34 -6.28
CA ASN A 47 24.06 18.51 -7.03
C ASN A 47 23.39 19.59 -6.16
N GLY A 48 23.45 19.46 -4.82
CA GLY A 48 22.81 20.41 -3.91
C GLY A 48 21.29 20.23 -3.79
N ASN A 49 20.74 19.11 -4.27
CA ASN A 49 19.31 18.80 -4.26
C ASN A 49 18.87 17.88 -3.10
N GLY A 50 19.79 17.42 -2.26
CA GLY A 50 19.51 16.66 -1.04
C GLY A 50 19.26 15.15 -1.24
N GLU A 51 19.50 14.61 -2.44
CA GLU A 51 19.33 13.17 -2.71
C GLU A 51 20.31 12.31 -1.91
N GLN A 52 19.86 11.17 -1.40
CA GLN A 52 20.69 10.21 -0.68
C GLN A 52 20.35 8.79 -1.13
N VAL A 53 21.06 8.31 -2.14
CA VAL A 53 20.76 7.04 -2.83
C VAL A 53 21.99 6.15 -2.88
N TYR A 54 21.87 4.91 -2.42
CA TYR A 54 23.00 3.98 -2.29
C TYR A 54 22.75 2.67 -3.01
N ALA A 55 23.67 2.26 -3.89
CA ALA A 55 23.64 0.95 -4.54
C ALA A 55 24.48 -0.08 -3.77
N VAL A 56 23.83 -1.15 -3.31
CA VAL A 56 24.41 -2.20 -2.49
C VAL A 56 24.38 -3.53 -3.26
N VAL A 57 25.52 -4.20 -3.34
CA VAL A 57 25.66 -5.52 -4.00
C VAL A 57 26.29 -6.54 -3.06
N LYS A 58 25.95 -7.82 -3.24
CA LYS A 58 26.47 -8.92 -2.41
C LYS A 58 27.97 -9.15 -2.62
N ASP A 59 28.42 -9.17 -3.88
CA ASP A 59 29.84 -9.30 -4.24
C ASP A 59 30.31 -8.07 -5.06
N PRO A 60 31.02 -7.11 -4.43
CA PRO A 60 31.48 -5.90 -5.11
C PRO A 60 32.63 -6.14 -6.10
N ASN A 61 33.23 -7.35 -6.10
CA ASN A 61 34.36 -7.69 -6.97
C ASN A 61 33.91 -8.23 -8.33
N LEU A 62 32.62 -8.56 -8.49
CA LEU A 62 32.10 -8.99 -9.78
C LEU A 62 32.18 -7.84 -10.80
N PRO A 63 32.51 -8.17 -12.07
CA PRO A 63 32.26 -7.25 -13.18
C PRO A 63 30.81 -6.76 -13.15
N LYS A 64 30.59 -5.48 -13.48
CA LYS A 64 29.29 -4.83 -13.30
C LYS A 64 28.17 -5.48 -14.13
N ASP A 65 28.51 -6.05 -15.28
CA ASP A 65 27.65 -6.82 -16.15
C ASP A 65 27.36 -8.25 -15.66
N GLN A 66 28.09 -8.75 -14.66
CA GLN A 66 27.87 -10.06 -14.04
C GLN A 66 27.06 -9.98 -12.74
N VAL A 67 26.80 -8.78 -12.24
CA VAL A 67 25.93 -8.58 -11.08
C VAL A 67 24.48 -8.87 -11.50
N LEU A 68 23.83 -9.80 -10.80
CA LEU A 68 22.46 -10.24 -11.09
C LEU A 68 21.41 -9.54 -10.22
N GLU A 69 21.82 -8.93 -9.11
CA GLU A 69 20.91 -8.30 -8.15
C GLU A 69 21.58 -7.06 -7.54
N VAL A 70 20.84 -5.95 -7.49
CA VAL A 70 21.24 -4.72 -6.81
C VAL A 70 20.13 -4.32 -5.83
N THR A 71 20.52 -4.05 -4.59
CA THR A 71 19.65 -3.41 -3.60
C THR A 71 19.93 -1.90 -3.62
N VAL A 72 18.90 -1.08 -3.79
CA VAL A 72 19.02 0.38 -3.78
C VAL A 72 18.29 0.94 -2.58
N LEU A 73 18.98 1.73 -1.76
CA LEU A 73 18.46 2.33 -0.55
C LEU A 73 18.32 3.84 -0.75
N PHE A 74 17.10 4.37 -0.60
CA PHE A 74 16.78 5.79 -0.68
C PHE A 74 16.54 6.33 0.72
N ARG A 75 17.52 7.07 1.23
CA ARG A 75 17.49 7.53 2.61
C ARG A 75 16.55 8.72 2.76
N GLY A 76 15.62 8.61 3.71
CA GLY A 76 14.80 9.73 4.15
C GLY A 76 15.59 10.70 5.04
N SER A 77 15.09 11.93 5.15
CA SER A 77 15.70 12.97 5.99
C SER A 77 15.96 12.50 7.42
N THR A 78 17.11 12.86 8.00
CA THR A 78 17.48 12.56 9.39
C THR A 78 16.86 13.53 10.41
N GLY A 79 16.07 14.51 9.96
CA GLY A 79 15.46 15.54 10.79
C GLY A 79 13.97 15.39 11.19
N PRO A 80 13.31 14.22 11.21
CA PRO A 80 11.88 14.16 11.53
C PRO A 80 11.58 14.52 13.00
N ASN A 81 12.55 14.36 13.90
CA ASN A 81 12.34 14.63 15.34
C ASN A 81 12.09 16.12 15.68
N GLU A 82 12.57 17.07 14.87
CA GLU A 82 12.27 18.50 15.10
C GLU A 82 10.91 18.88 14.49
N VAL A 83 10.53 18.23 13.38
CA VAL A 83 9.29 18.44 12.62
C VAL A 83 8.06 17.85 13.31
N LEU A 84 8.21 16.76 14.07
CA LEU A 84 7.08 15.98 14.62
C LEU A 84 6.54 16.47 15.99
N SER A 85 7.00 17.63 16.50
CA SER A 85 6.73 18.05 17.88
C SER A 85 5.32 18.60 18.14
N LYS A 86 4.53 18.92 17.10
CA LYS A 86 3.12 19.35 17.24
C LYS A 86 2.29 18.98 16.00
N PRO A 87 1.15 18.28 16.12
CA PRO A 87 0.39 17.74 14.99
C PRO A 87 -0.10 18.78 13.96
N ALA A 88 -0.34 20.03 14.36
CA ALA A 88 -0.68 21.12 13.45
C ALA A 88 0.55 21.82 12.83
N ASP A 89 1.70 21.79 13.52
CA ASP A 89 2.95 22.39 13.01
C ASP A 89 3.74 21.38 12.17
N VAL A 90 3.64 20.05 12.35
CA VAL A 90 4.21 19.04 11.41
C VAL A 90 3.79 19.34 9.97
N TRP A 91 2.53 19.71 9.81
CA TRP A 91 1.88 20.05 8.54
C TRP A 91 2.44 21.32 7.89
N ASN A 92 2.90 22.28 8.69
CA ASN A 92 3.40 23.59 8.25
C ASN A 92 4.94 23.74 8.34
N ASP A 93 5.65 22.93 9.12
CA ASP A 93 7.10 23.05 9.39
C ASP A 93 7.93 22.02 8.62
N TRP A 94 7.33 20.91 8.17
CA TRP A 94 7.97 20.07 7.14
C TRP A 94 8.22 20.92 5.86
N VAL A 95 7.50 22.05 5.72
CA VAL A 95 7.50 23.08 4.66
C VAL A 95 8.82 23.80 4.44
N GLU A 96 9.51 24.22 5.49
CA GLU A 96 10.45 25.33 5.29
C GLU A 96 11.83 24.93 4.76
N ASN A 97 12.25 23.66 4.87
CA ASN A 97 13.61 23.26 4.46
C ASN A 97 13.72 22.25 3.31
N ASP A 98 12.76 21.34 3.08
CA ASP A 98 12.81 20.35 1.97
C ASP A 98 11.58 20.42 1.02
N LEU A 99 10.63 21.32 1.28
CA LEU A 99 9.22 21.09 0.94
C LEU A 99 8.54 22.16 0.09
N PHE A 100 8.72 22.02 -1.22
CA PHE A 100 7.66 22.41 -2.17
C PHE A 100 6.64 21.29 -2.42
N LEU A 101 6.85 20.07 -1.92
CA LEU A 101 6.07 18.88 -2.30
C LEU A 101 4.81 18.62 -1.46
N GLY A 102 4.88 18.70 -0.12
CA GLY A 102 3.69 18.52 0.73
C GLY A 102 2.61 19.57 0.48
N LEU A 103 3.02 20.83 0.22
CA LEU A 103 2.11 21.91 -0.17
C LEU A 103 1.46 21.64 -1.53
N ARG A 104 2.14 20.96 -2.47
CA ARG A 104 1.64 20.65 -3.83
C ARG A 104 0.75 19.41 -3.88
N VAL A 105 1.06 18.36 -3.11
CA VAL A 105 0.15 17.21 -2.92
C VAL A 105 -1.16 17.68 -2.29
N PHE A 106 -1.11 18.67 -1.39
CA PHE A 106 -2.29 19.27 -0.77
C PHE A 106 -3.00 20.31 -1.66
N ALA A 107 -2.27 21.09 -2.46
CA ALA A 107 -2.83 22.13 -3.33
C ALA A 107 -3.53 21.60 -4.60
N GLN A 108 -3.85 20.31 -4.68
CA GLN A 108 -4.58 19.71 -5.81
C GLN A 108 -5.96 20.36 -6.03
N ASP A 109 -6.56 20.92 -4.98
CA ASP A 109 -7.84 21.66 -5.04
C ASP A 109 -7.67 23.17 -5.33
N HIS A 110 -6.44 23.65 -5.52
CA HIS A 110 -6.19 25.07 -5.76
C HIS A 110 -6.48 25.43 -7.24
N PRO A 111 -7.22 26.52 -7.54
CA PRO A 111 -7.68 26.84 -8.90
C PRO A 111 -6.57 27.14 -9.93
N ASN A 112 -5.31 27.24 -9.50
CA ASN A 112 -4.14 27.45 -10.36
C ASN A 112 -3.24 26.20 -10.47
N TYR A 113 -3.64 25.07 -9.87
CA TYR A 113 -2.94 23.81 -10.02
C TYR A 113 -3.24 23.23 -11.41
N THR A 114 -2.24 23.21 -12.28
CA THR A 114 -2.39 22.57 -13.59
C THR A 114 -2.36 21.06 -13.37
N GLN A 115 -3.52 20.43 -13.49
CA GLN A 115 -3.63 18.98 -13.62
C GLN A 115 -2.78 18.53 -14.83
N ASN A 116 -2.05 17.42 -14.68
CA ASN A 116 -1.19 16.82 -15.71
C ASN A 116 0.11 17.58 -16.04
N HIS A 117 0.89 17.94 -15.03
CA HIS A 117 2.25 18.47 -15.18
C HIS A 117 3.18 17.88 -14.12
N ASP A 118 4.44 17.60 -14.46
CA ASP A 118 5.44 17.11 -13.51
C ASP A 118 5.84 18.22 -12.52
N HIS A 119 5.35 18.08 -11.30
CA HIS A 119 5.56 19.06 -10.22
C HIS A 119 6.65 18.64 -9.22
N ALA A 120 7.54 17.73 -9.60
CA ALA A 120 8.55 17.18 -8.71
C ALA A 120 9.61 18.19 -8.26
N SER A 121 10.18 17.97 -7.07
CA SER A 121 11.31 18.74 -6.54
C SER A 121 12.63 18.36 -7.24
N GLY A 122 13.67 19.17 -7.01
CA GLY A 122 15.03 18.83 -7.43
C GLY A 122 15.52 17.51 -6.83
N GLN A 123 15.17 17.21 -5.57
CA GLN A 123 15.53 15.97 -4.90
C GLN A 123 14.93 14.74 -5.58
N LEU A 124 13.61 14.76 -5.87
CA LEU A 124 12.95 13.65 -6.56
C LEU A 124 13.61 13.38 -7.92
N LYS A 125 13.93 14.45 -8.66
CA LYS A 125 14.62 14.36 -9.97
C LYS A 125 16.02 13.79 -9.82
N ALA A 126 16.81 14.28 -8.87
CA ALA A 126 18.15 13.78 -8.60
C ALA A 126 18.14 12.31 -8.15
N SER A 127 17.20 11.90 -7.30
CA SER A 127 17.01 10.51 -6.89
C SER A 127 16.61 9.59 -8.07
N SER A 128 15.80 10.10 -9.00
CA SER A 128 15.48 9.39 -10.26
C SER A 128 16.71 9.24 -11.18
N GLU A 129 17.53 10.29 -11.32
CA GLU A 129 18.78 10.25 -12.08
C GLU A 129 19.81 9.30 -11.47
N ALA A 130 19.91 9.26 -10.14
CA ALA A 130 20.72 8.31 -9.41
C ALA A 130 20.30 6.87 -9.70
N LEU A 131 19.00 6.56 -9.64
CA LEU A 131 18.49 5.23 -9.99
C LEU A 131 18.82 4.85 -11.43
N ASN A 132 18.60 5.75 -12.39
CA ASN A 132 18.93 5.51 -13.79
C ASN A 132 20.44 5.21 -13.96
N THR A 133 21.30 5.94 -13.26
CA THR A 133 22.75 5.71 -13.28
C THR A 133 23.14 4.35 -12.68
N ILE A 134 22.49 3.94 -11.58
CA ILE A 134 22.69 2.63 -10.96
C ILE A 134 22.27 1.51 -11.94
N MET A 135 21.09 1.64 -12.54
CA MET A 135 20.56 0.65 -13.47
C MET A 135 21.38 0.55 -14.76
N ALA A 136 21.95 1.66 -15.24
CA ALA A 136 22.89 1.67 -16.36
C ALA A 136 24.24 1.04 -15.98
N THR A 137 24.70 1.24 -14.74
CA THR A 137 25.94 0.64 -14.23
C THR A 137 25.82 -0.87 -14.14
N TYR A 138 24.65 -1.39 -13.74
CA TYR A 138 24.38 -2.82 -13.57
C TYR A 138 23.34 -3.32 -14.59
N PRO A 139 23.70 -3.45 -15.88
CA PRO A 139 22.74 -3.62 -16.97
C PRO A 139 21.97 -4.94 -16.93
N ASN A 140 22.51 -5.99 -16.30
CA ASN A 140 21.89 -7.31 -16.21
C ASN A 140 21.23 -7.60 -14.85
N ALA A 141 21.32 -6.65 -13.91
CA ALA A 141 20.80 -6.85 -12.57
C ALA A 141 19.29 -6.65 -12.50
N LYS A 142 18.65 -7.50 -11.71
CA LYS A 142 17.36 -7.22 -11.07
C LYS A 142 17.55 -6.22 -9.94
N VAL A 143 16.57 -5.35 -9.72
CA VAL A 143 16.71 -4.21 -8.81
C VAL A 143 15.62 -4.25 -7.75
N ASN A 144 16.06 -4.25 -6.48
CA ASN A 144 15.20 -4.15 -5.31
C ASN A 144 15.35 -2.75 -4.69
N LEU A 145 14.25 -2.02 -4.56
CA LEU A 145 14.24 -0.64 -4.06
C LEU A 145 13.71 -0.59 -2.63
N TYR A 146 14.34 0.22 -1.78
CA TYR A 146 13.86 0.47 -0.43
C TYR A 146 13.90 1.95 -0.12
N GLY A 147 12.87 2.44 0.58
CA GLY A 147 12.82 3.83 1.02
C GLY A 147 11.94 4.00 2.24
N HIS A 148 12.28 4.98 3.08
CA HIS A 148 11.47 5.36 4.24
C HIS A 148 11.34 6.88 4.32
N SER A 149 10.21 7.38 4.82
CA SER A 149 9.93 8.81 4.91
C SER A 149 10.05 9.49 3.53
N LEU A 150 10.80 10.58 3.41
CA LEU A 150 11.08 11.25 2.13
C LEU A 150 11.69 10.31 1.07
N GLY A 151 12.53 9.35 1.47
CA GLY A 151 13.11 8.36 0.56
C GLY A 151 12.08 7.43 -0.08
N SER A 152 10.89 7.27 0.52
CA SER A 152 9.76 6.59 -0.13
C SER A 152 9.22 7.39 -1.32
N MET A 153 9.15 8.72 -1.22
CA MET A 153 8.73 9.58 -2.33
C MET A 153 9.74 9.53 -3.48
N ASP A 154 11.03 9.53 -3.13
CA ASP A 154 12.12 9.37 -4.10
C ASP A 154 11.97 8.06 -4.89
N VAL A 155 11.73 6.93 -4.21
CA VAL A 155 11.47 5.64 -4.86
C VAL A 155 10.25 5.73 -5.79
N GLN A 156 9.13 6.27 -5.29
CA GLN A 156 7.90 6.39 -6.08
C GLN A 156 8.14 7.19 -7.38
N TYR A 157 8.85 8.32 -7.28
CA TYR A 157 9.13 9.18 -8.42
C TYR A 157 10.17 8.55 -9.35
N ALA A 158 11.20 7.90 -8.81
CA ALA A 158 12.22 7.22 -9.58
C ALA A 158 11.60 6.10 -10.43
N ILE A 159 10.70 5.29 -9.87
CA ILE A 159 9.96 4.26 -10.63
C ILE A 159 9.09 4.89 -11.72
N ALA A 160 8.41 6.00 -11.42
CA ALA A 160 7.54 6.71 -12.37
C ALA A 160 8.28 7.20 -13.63
N ASN A 161 9.60 7.38 -13.54
CA ASN A 161 10.45 7.88 -14.62
C ASN A 161 11.39 6.83 -15.22
N LEU A 162 11.27 5.55 -14.84
CA LEU A 162 12.06 4.47 -15.46
C LEU A 162 11.69 4.30 -16.94
N SER A 163 12.67 3.90 -17.76
CA SER A 163 12.43 3.52 -19.15
C SER A 163 11.64 2.21 -19.26
N ASP A 164 11.06 1.92 -20.43
CA ASP A 164 10.34 0.65 -20.69
C ASP A 164 11.24 -0.58 -20.54
N THR A 165 12.54 -0.41 -20.78
CA THR A 165 13.52 -1.49 -20.62
C THR A 165 13.87 -1.69 -19.14
N ASP A 166 14.07 -0.59 -18.42
CA ASP A 166 14.51 -0.62 -17.04
C ASP A 166 13.41 -1.06 -16.08
N ILE A 167 12.16 -0.66 -16.34
CA ILE A 167 11.04 -1.07 -15.49
C ILE A 167 10.85 -2.59 -15.44
N ASN A 168 11.23 -3.33 -16.49
CA ASN A 168 11.19 -4.80 -16.50
C ASN A 168 12.28 -5.46 -15.63
N ARG A 169 13.27 -4.67 -15.18
CA ARG A 169 14.34 -5.09 -14.26
C ARG A 169 14.00 -4.78 -12.80
N LEU A 170 12.94 -4.02 -12.52
CA LEU A 170 12.41 -3.88 -11.18
C LEU A 170 11.92 -5.24 -10.68
N GLU A 171 12.44 -5.68 -9.53
CA GLU A 171 12.05 -6.93 -8.90
C GLU A 171 11.04 -6.66 -7.77
N SER A 172 11.34 -5.68 -6.92
CA SER A 172 10.44 -5.23 -5.88
C SER A 172 10.78 -3.82 -5.41
N ALA A 173 9.83 -3.13 -4.81
CA ALA A 173 10.04 -1.89 -4.08
C ALA A 173 9.30 -1.95 -2.74
N TYR A 174 10.01 -1.74 -1.64
CA TYR A 174 9.45 -1.72 -0.29
C TYR A 174 9.63 -0.33 0.30
N ILE A 175 8.51 0.36 0.50
CA ILE A 175 8.52 1.75 0.98
C ILE A 175 7.67 1.90 2.24
N TYR A 176 8.19 2.67 3.20
CA TYR A 176 7.64 2.74 4.55
C TYR A 176 7.40 4.18 4.99
N ASN A 177 6.23 4.44 5.58
CA ASN A 177 5.88 5.71 6.22
C ASN A 177 6.20 6.96 5.39
N GLY A 178 5.96 6.85 4.09
CA GLY A 178 6.19 7.93 3.13
C GLY A 178 4.89 8.51 2.58
N PRO A 179 4.87 9.82 2.26
CA PRO A 179 3.76 10.44 1.54
C PRO A 179 3.47 9.76 0.21
N ASN A 180 2.22 9.82 -0.24
CA ASN A 180 1.81 9.36 -1.55
C ASN A 180 1.97 10.47 -2.59
N ILE A 181 2.75 10.22 -3.65
CA ILE A 181 2.98 11.22 -4.71
C ILE A 181 2.07 11.04 -5.92
N TYR A 182 1.18 10.04 -5.95
CA TYR A 182 0.40 9.71 -7.14
C TYR A 182 -0.35 10.92 -7.74
N GLY A 183 -0.91 11.80 -6.89
CA GLY A 183 -1.64 12.99 -7.32
C GLY A 183 -0.79 14.09 -7.99
N ILE A 184 0.53 14.06 -7.84
CA ILE A 184 1.45 15.02 -8.47
C ILE A 184 2.13 14.47 -9.73
N LEU A 185 1.89 13.20 -10.06
CA LEU A 185 2.39 12.56 -11.28
C LEU A 185 1.54 12.96 -12.49
N ASP A 186 2.18 13.08 -13.65
CA ASP A 186 1.48 13.17 -14.93
C ASP A 186 0.88 11.81 -15.37
N ASP A 187 0.08 11.80 -16.43
CA ASP A 187 -0.60 10.59 -16.89
C ASP A 187 0.36 9.47 -17.32
N GLN A 188 1.53 9.82 -17.88
CA GLN A 188 2.53 8.85 -18.32
C GLN A 188 3.22 8.21 -17.11
N GLN A 189 3.56 9.02 -16.11
CA GLN A 189 4.13 8.60 -14.84
C GLN A 189 3.15 7.74 -14.04
N LYS A 190 1.86 8.08 -14.01
CA LYS A 190 0.80 7.26 -13.41
C LYS A 190 0.70 5.90 -14.10
N ALA A 191 0.61 5.89 -15.43
CA ALA A 191 0.58 4.66 -16.21
C ALA A 191 1.82 3.77 -15.95
N ARG A 192 2.99 4.40 -15.78
CA ARG A 192 4.24 3.72 -15.42
C ARG A 192 4.14 3.00 -14.09
N VAL A 193 3.82 3.71 -13.01
CA VAL A 193 3.75 3.09 -11.67
C VAL A 193 2.60 2.08 -11.56
N ASP A 194 1.49 2.32 -12.26
CA ASP A 194 0.36 1.39 -12.28
C ASP A 194 0.69 0.08 -13.02
N SER A 195 1.57 0.12 -14.02
CA SER A 195 2.02 -1.07 -14.74
C SER A 195 2.80 -2.06 -13.87
N VAL A 196 3.41 -1.59 -12.78
CA VAL A 196 4.18 -2.40 -11.81
C VAL A 196 3.63 -2.30 -10.40
N LYS A 197 2.35 -1.93 -10.24
CA LYS A 197 1.73 -1.64 -8.93
C LYS A 197 1.91 -2.78 -7.93
N GLY A 198 1.82 -4.03 -8.39
CA GLY A 198 1.99 -5.22 -7.55
C GLY A 198 3.42 -5.55 -7.14
N LEU A 199 4.43 -4.83 -7.65
CA LEU A 199 5.82 -4.94 -7.19
C LEU A 199 6.18 -3.89 -6.14
N ILE A 200 5.31 -2.88 -5.92
CA ILE A 200 5.55 -1.77 -5.01
C ILE A 200 4.72 -1.98 -3.74
N HIS A 201 5.36 -2.37 -2.66
CA HIS A 201 4.75 -2.56 -1.34
C HIS A 201 4.87 -1.28 -0.51
N ASN A 202 3.76 -0.58 -0.33
CA ASN A 202 3.69 0.73 0.30
C ASN A 202 3.06 0.63 1.69
N TYR A 203 3.89 0.49 2.72
CA TYR A 203 3.45 0.39 4.11
C TYR A 203 3.25 1.78 4.70
N ALA A 204 2.01 2.11 5.05
CA ALA A 204 1.63 3.38 5.64
C ALA A 204 0.97 3.15 7.00
N ASP A 205 1.50 3.78 8.05
CA ASP A 205 0.91 3.73 9.38
C ASP A 205 -0.12 4.85 9.56
N PRO A 206 -1.42 4.55 9.72
CA PRO A 206 -2.43 5.59 9.88
C PRO A 206 -2.24 6.48 11.11
N LYS A 207 -1.42 6.05 12.07
CA LYS A 207 -1.05 6.84 13.26
C LYS A 207 0.17 7.75 13.00
N ASP A 208 0.87 7.57 11.88
CA ASP A 208 1.90 8.48 11.39
C ASP A 208 1.29 9.47 10.38
N PRO A 209 1.16 10.76 10.75
CA PRO A 209 0.61 11.78 9.86
C PRO A 209 1.37 11.93 8.54
N VAL A 210 2.69 11.68 8.53
CA VAL A 210 3.52 11.81 7.33
C VAL A 210 3.13 10.75 6.29
N SER A 211 2.90 9.52 6.73
CA SER A 211 2.52 8.41 5.85
C SER A 211 1.14 8.61 5.19
N MET A 212 0.27 9.40 5.82
CA MET A 212 -1.10 9.65 5.39
C MET A 212 -1.24 10.84 4.42
N VAL A 213 -0.16 11.58 4.17
CA VAL A 213 -0.18 12.68 3.19
C VAL A 213 -0.48 12.13 1.80
N GLY A 214 -1.52 12.67 1.17
CA GLY A 214 -1.98 12.23 -0.16
C GLY A 214 -2.68 10.87 -0.15
N ARG A 215 -3.09 10.36 1.01
CA ARG A 215 -3.82 9.08 1.15
C ARG A 215 -5.20 9.27 1.73
N ASP A 216 -6.05 8.31 1.41
CA ASP A 216 -7.37 8.12 1.97
C ASP A 216 -7.50 6.64 2.34
N LEU A 217 -7.82 6.36 3.61
CA LEU A 217 -7.98 4.99 4.13
C LEU A 217 -9.04 4.22 3.36
N ASP A 218 -10.13 4.89 2.99
CA ASP A 218 -11.26 4.27 2.31
C ASP A 218 -10.91 3.93 0.85
N LYS A 219 -9.94 4.63 0.26
CA LYS A 219 -9.46 4.35 -1.10
C LYS A 219 -8.45 3.20 -1.17
N GLY A 220 -7.81 2.83 -0.07
CA GLY A 220 -6.81 1.75 -0.08
C GLY A 220 -5.68 2.05 -1.07
N SER A 221 -5.51 1.17 -2.05
CA SER A 221 -4.49 1.29 -3.11
C SER A 221 -4.95 2.12 -4.33
N LEU A 222 -6.19 2.62 -4.34
CA LEU A 222 -6.66 3.54 -5.38
C LEU A 222 -5.96 4.89 -5.22
N ASP A 223 -5.69 5.56 -6.34
CA ASP A 223 -4.98 6.84 -6.41
C ASP A 223 -3.64 6.85 -5.64
N SER A 224 -2.98 5.69 -5.54
CA SER A 224 -1.73 5.52 -4.80
C SER A 224 -0.63 4.87 -5.63
N VAL A 225 0.63 5.22 -5.36
CA VAL A 225 1.78 4.50 -5.93
C VAL A 225 1.96 3.18 -5.18
N GLY A 226 1.75 2.07 -5.88
CA GLY A 226 1.89 0.71 -5.35
C GLY A 226 0.67 0.16 -4.60
N MET A 227 0.83 -1.05 -4.08
CA MET A 227 -0.10 -1.68 -3.14
C MET A 227 0.08 -1.07 -1.76
N VAL A 228 -0.95 -0.42 -1.25
CA VAL A 228 -0.95 0.18 0.08
C VAL A 228 -1.29 -0.88 1.12
N HIS A 229 -0.45 -0.95 2.15
CA HIS A 229 -0.62 -1.77 3.33
C HIS A 229 -0.76 -0.85 4.54
N PHE A 230 -1.99 -0.58 4.97
CA PHE A 230 -2.21 0.22 6.17
C PHE A 230 -1.83 -0.58 7.40
N VAL A 231 -0.83 -0.13 8.15
CA VAL A 231 -0.23 -0.90 9.24
C VAL A 231 -1.09 -0.80 10.50
N GLU A 232 -1.36 -1.94 11.14
CA GLU A 232 -1.94 -1.99 12.49
C GLU A 232 -0.79 -1.89 13.52
N SER A 233 -0.50 -0.67 13.94
CA SER A 233 0.62 -0.35 14.82
C SER A 233 0.19 -0.09 16.28
N LYS A 234 1.13 -0.16 17.21
CA LYS A 234 0.97 0.40 18.56
C LYS A 234 0.90 1.91 18.49
N ASP A 235 0.12 2.51 19.39
CA ASP A 235 0.11 3.95 19.59
C ASP A 235 1.30 4.36 20.47
N ILE A 236 2.22 5.14 19.89
CA ILE A 236 3.46 5.63 20.52
C ILE A 236 3.71 7.07 20.09
N ASP A 237 4.75 7.73 20.62
CA ASP A 237 5.07 9.10 20.23
C ASP A 237 5.35 9.22 18.72
N LEU A 238 4.98 10.36 18.14
CA LEU A 238 5.01 10.60 16.70
C LEU A 238 6.38 10.31 16.05
N GLY A 239 7.47 10.67 16.73
CA GLY A 239 8.83 10.38 16.25
C GLY A 239 9.07 8.88 16.10
N ASN A 240 8.77 8.13 17.15
CA ASN A 240 8.91 6.68 17.10
C ASN A 240 7.87 6.00 16.19
N GLN A 241 6.67 6.57 16.06
CA GLN A 241 5.62 6.10 15.15
C GLN A 241 6.09 6.21 13.70
N HIS A 242 6.60 7.38 13.31
CA HIS A 242 7.16 7.63 11.98
C HIS A 242 8.33 6.68 11.70
N MET A 243 9.22 6.49 12.67
CA MET A 243 10.32 5.53 12.58
C MET A 243 9.89 4.06 12.63
N THR A 244 8.62 3.71 12.43
CA THR A 244 8.11 2.32 12.36
C THR A 244 8.24 1.49 13.64
N TYR A 245 8.62 2.09 14.78
CA TYR A 245 8.80 1.34 16.04
C TYR A 245 7.48 0.86 16.63
N GLY A 246 6.34 1.37 16.14
CA GLY A 246 5.00 0.90 16.49
C GLY A 246 4.59 -0.36 15.73
N TYR A 247 5.31 -0.77 14.68
CA TYR A 247 4.93 -1.89 13.83
C TYR A 247 4.90 -3.20 14.62
N GLN A 248 4.03 -4.12 14.19
CA GLN A 248 3.83 -5.41 14.83
C GLN A 248 3.84 -6.51 13.79
N LEU A 249 4.21 -7.72 14.20
CA LEU A 249 4.05 -8.93 13.41
C LEU A 249 2.78 -9.67 13.82
N ASP A 250 2.11 -10.30 12.86
CA ASP A 250 1.04 -11.26 13.10
C ASP A 250 1.61 -12.63 13.52
N SER A 251 0.76 -13.63 13.71
CA SER A 251 1.18 -14.99 14.08
C SER A 251 1.92 -15.74 12.98
N SER A 252 1.95 -15.19 11.76
CA SER A 252 2.58 -15.74 10.57
C SER A 252 3.85 -14.96 10.19
N ASP A 253 4.36 -14.13 11.10
CA ASP A 253 5.53 -13.27 10.93
C ASP A 253 5.41 -12.22 9.81
N ASN A 254 4.19 -11.83 9.42
CA ASN A 254 3.97 -10.70 8.51
C ASN A 254 3.68 -9.42 9.29
N ILE A 255 4.01 -8.25 8.71
CA ILE A 255 3.58 -6.95 9.26
C ILE A 255 2.05 -6.94 9.40
N LYS A 256 1.54 -6.68 10.61
CA LYS A 256 0.09 -6.56 10.85
C LYS A 256 -0.46 -5.38 10.05
N VAL A 257 -1.51 -5.63 9.28
CA VAL A 257 -2.21 -4.61 8.49
C VAL A 257 -3.67 -4.52 8.92
N LEU A 258 -4.23 -3.31 8.84
CA LEU A 258 -5.66 -3.10 8.97
C LEU A 258 -6.37 -3.81 7.82
N GLN A 259 -7.32 -4.68 8.17
CA GLN A 259 -8.23 -5.25 7.19
C GLN A 259 -9.28 -4.20 6.85
N THR A 260 -9.12 -3.58 5.68
CA THR A 260 -10.19 -2.81 5.04
C THR A 260 -10.57 -3.51 3.75
N SER A 261 -11.83 -3.41 3.35
CA SER A 261 -12.29 -3.97 2.07
C SER A 261 -11.53 -3.40 0.87
N SER A 262 -11.14 -2.12 0.97
CA SER A 262 -10.36 -1.40 -0.03
C SER A 262 -8.88 -1.79 -0.09
N THR A 263 -8.30 -2.35 0.97
CA THR A 263 -6.91 -2.83 0.94
C THR A 263 -6.84 -4.31 0.59
N GLU A 264 -7.51 -5.20 1.31
CA GLU A 264 -7.38 -6.64 1.07
C GLU A 264 -7.96 -7.05 -0.29
N GLY A 265 -9.20 -6.65 -0.58
CA GLY A 265 -9.89 -7.00 -1.81
C GLY A 265 -9.18 -6.44 -3.05
N VAL A 266 -8.81 -5.16 -3.02
CA VAL A 266 -8.13 -4.51 -4.16
C VAL A 266 -6.70 -5.02 -4.34
N ASN A 267 -5.94 -5.25 -3.26
CA ASN A 267 -4.58 -5.78 -3.37
C ASN A 267 -4.58 -7.20 -3.94
N ALA A 268 -5.56 -8.04 -3.59
CA ALA A 268 -5.72 -9.35 -4.21
C ALA A 268 -5.87 -9.23 -5.74
N ILE A 269 -6.66 -8.27 -6.23
CA ILE A 269 -6.82 -7.99 -7.66
C ILE A 269 -5.50 -7.51 -8.27
N ILE A 270 -4.79 -6.60 -7.61
CA ILE A 270 -3.50 -6.07 -8.09
C ILE A 270 -2.47 -7.19 -8.26
N ILE A 271 -2.42 -8.15 -7.32
CA ILE A 271 -1.52 -9.30 -7.38
C ILE A 271 -1.83 -10.16 -8.61
N GLU A 272 -3.09 -10.55 -8.82
CA GLU A 272 -3.47 -11.37 -9.96
C GLU A 272 -3.29 -10.62 -11.29
N MET A 273 -3.59 -9.32 -11.33
CA MET A 273 -3.34 -8.48 -12.50
C MET A 273 -1.85 -8.35 -12.81
N SER A 274 -0.97 -8.35 -11.81
CA SER A 274 0.48 -8.32 -12.01
C SER A 274 0.98 -9.63 -12.63
N ARG A 275 0.45 -10.77 -12.19
CA ARG A 275 0.72 -12.07 -12.85
C ARG A 275 0.21 -12.10 -14.28
N PHE A 276 -0.97 -11.54 -14.52
CA PHE A 276 -1.51 -11.37 -15.87
C PHE A 276 -0.59 -10.52 -16.76
N GLN A 277 -0.03 -9.41 -16.26
CA GLN A 277 0.91 -8.60 -17.06
C GLN A 277 2.18 -9.39 -17.41
N GLN A 278 2.75 -10.16 -16.48
CA GLN A 278 3.91 -11.03 -16.76
C GLN A 278 3.59 -12.09 -17.84
N MET A 279 2.40 -12.67 -17.76
CA MET A 279 1.91 -13.62 -18.77
C MET A 279 1.76 -12.95 -20.15
N LYS A 280 1.14 -11.76 -20.18
CA LYS A 280 0.97 -10.95 -21.40
C LYS A 280 2.31 -10.60 -22.05
N GLN A 281 3.31 -10.19 -21.26
CA GLN A 281 4.66 -9.92 -21.77
C GLN A 281 5.36 -11.17 -22.32
N THR A 282 5.12 -12.33 -21.70
CA THR A 282 5.70 -13.60 -22.17
C THR A 282 5.11 -13.98 -23.52
N LEU A 283 3.79 -13.84 -23.69
CA LEU A 283 3.09 -14.12 -24.94
C LEU A 283 3.39 -13.10 -26.04
N SER A 284 3.77 -11.85 -25.70
CA SER A 284 4.05 -10.81 -26.70
C SER A 284 5.37 -10.97 -27.45
N ARG A 285 6.25 -11.92 -27.08
CA ARG A 285 7.60 -12.09 -27.66
C ARG A 285 7.65 -12.43 -29.15
N GLY A 286 6.51 -12.72 -29.78
CA GLY A 286 6.35 -12.91 -31.23
C GLY A 286 5.19 -12.13 -31.86
N GLY A 287 4.61 -11.17 -31.13
CA GLY A 287 3.30 -10.60 -31.42
C GLY A 287 2.15 -11.53 -30.99
N PHE A 288 0.95 -10.98 -30.78
CA PHE A 288 -0.20 -11.78 -30.38
C PHE A 288 -0.89 -12.41 -31.58
N SER A 289 -1.10 -13.72 -31.55
CA SER A 289 -2.11 -14.36 -32.39
C SER A 289 -3.51 -13.94 -31.96
N SER A 290 -4.50 -14.08 -32.85
CA SER A 290 -5.91 -13.85 -32.50
C SER A 290 -6.37 -14.68 -31.30
N ARG A 291 -5.76 -15.85 -31.09
CA ARG A 291 -6.10 -16.79 -30.02
C ARG A 291 -5.49 -16.39 -28.68
N GLU A 292 -4.23 -15.97 -28.68
CA GLU A 292 -3.59 -15.40 -27.48
C GLU A 292 -4.31 -14.13 -27.03
N THR A 293 -4.82 -13.34 -27.98
CA THR A 293 -5.66 -12.18 -27.69
C THR A 293 -6.95 -12.60 -26.97
N ILE A 294 -7.69 -13.58 -27.52
CA ILE A 294 -8.91 -14.10 -26.88
C ILE A 294 -8.62 -14.68 -25.50
N TYR A 295 -7.52 -15.41 -25.34
CA TYR A 295 -7.12 -15.97 -24.05
C TYR A 295 -6.80 -14.87 -23.04
N LEU A 296 -6.01 -13.87 -23.41
CA LEU A 296 -5.67 -12.75 -22.53
C LEU A 296 -6.90 -11.92 -22.14
N ASP A 297 -7.81 -11.64 -23.09
CA ASP A 297 -9.06 -10.96 -22.79
C ASP A 297 -9.93 -11.77 -21.81
N SER A 298 -9.96 -13.10 -22.00
CA SER A 298 -10.69 -14.03 -21.14
C SER A 298 -10.10 -14.11 -19.73
N GLU A 299 -8.77 -14.21 -19.60
CA GLU A 299 -8.09 -14.21 -18.31
C GLU A 299 -8.23 -12.88 -17.58
N GLN A 300 -8.11 -11.75 -18.28
CA GLN A 300 -8.34 -10.44 -17.69
C GLN A 300 -9.77 -10.32 -17.16
N ALA A 301 -10.77 -10.72 -17.95
CA ALA A 301 -12.17 -10.69 -17.54
C ALA A 301 -12.43 -11.60 -16.32
N ARG A 302 -11.83 -12.80 -16.29
CA ARG A 302 -11.92 -13.75 -15.17
C ARG A 302 -11.33 -13.18 -13.89
N ILE A 303 -10.12 -12.61 -13.95
CA ILE A 303 -9.44 -12.00 -12.80
C ILE A 303 -10.27 -10.85 -12.23
N LEU A 304 -10.79 -9.97 -13.10
CA LEU A 304 -11.61 -8.84 -12.65
C LEU A 304 -12.94 -9.30 -12.03
N ALA A 305 -13.59 -10.32 -12.60
CA ALA A 305 -14.84 -10.86 -12.07
C ALA A 305 -14.65 -11.51 -10.68
N GLN A 306 -13.62 -12.36 -10.54
CA GLN A 306 -13.23 -12.94 -9.25
C GLN A 306 -12.86 -11.86 -8.22
N GLY A 307 -12.16 -10.83 -8.69
CA GLY A 307 -11.80 -9.66 -7.91
C GLY A 307 -13.00 -8.93 -7.31
N LEU A 308 -14.01 -8.65 -8.13
CA LEU A 308 -15.24 -7.98 -7.68
C LEU A 308 -15.96 -8.78 -6.59
N VAL A 309 -16.03 -10.10 -6.73
CA VAL A 309 -16.60 -10.98 -5.72
C VAL A 309 -15.79 -10.94 -4.44
N LYS A 310 -14.46 -11.04 -4.51
CA LYS A 310 -13.58 -10.96 -3.33
C LYS A 310 -13.71 -9.63 -2.60
N VAL A 311 -13.81 -8.50 -3.31
CA VAL A 311 -14.06 -7.18 -2.70
C VAL A 311 -15.41 -7.15 -2.00
N ALA A 312 -16.46 -7.68 -2.64
CA ALA A 312 -17.80 -7.72 -2.06
C ALA A 312 -17.89 -8.61 -0.81
N GLU A 313 -17.24 -9.78 -0.85
CA GLU A 313 -17.12 -10.70 0.29
C GLU A 313 -16.40 -10.03 1.46
N THR A 314 -15.24 -9.43 1.21
CA THR A 314 -14.43 -8.75 2.24
C THR A 314 -15.21 -7.57 2.84
N THR A 315 -15.90 -6.79 2.00
CA THR A 315 -16.77 -5.70 2.45
C THR A 315 -17.88 -6.23 3.34
N HIS A 316 -18.58 -7.28 2.91
CA HIS A 316 -19.66 -7.89 3.67
C HIS A 316 -19.19 -8.39 5.04
N GLN A 317 -18.08 -9.12 5.10
CA GLN A 317 -17.48 -9.62 6.33
C GLN A 317 -17.08 -8.50 7.30
N THR A 318 -16.50 -7.41 6.76
CA THR A 318 -16.15 -6.22 7.55
C THR A 318 -17.40 -5.59 8.17
N LEU A 319 -18.46 -5.43 7.37
CA LEU A 319 -19.74 -4.89 7.84
C LEU A 319 -20.41 -5.77 8.89
N GLU A 320 -20.36 -7.10 8.76
CA GLU A 320 -20.87 -8.03 9.78
C GLU A 320 -20.13 -7.88 11.12
N LYS A 321 -18.81 -7.70 11.07
CA LYS A 321 -17.98 -7.47 12.26
C LYS A 321 -18.32 -6.14 12.93
N GLU A 322 -18.39 -5.05 12.16
CA GLU A 322 -18.74 -3.71 12.67
C GLU A 322 -20.16 -3.67 13.24
N THR A 323 -21.09 -4.37 12.58
CA THR A 323 -22.47 -4.60 13.05
C THR A 323 -22.48 -5.25 14.42
N THR A 324 -21.71 -6.33 14.59
CA THR A 324 -21.64 -7.05 15.86
C THR A 324 -21.08 -6.16 16.98
N SER A 325 -20.06 -5.36 16.69
CA SER A 325 -19.50 -4.37 17.62
C SER A 325 -20.53 -3.32 18.00
N THR A 326 -21.20 -2.72 17.01
CA THR A 326 -22.22 -1.67 17.22
C THR A 326 -23.37 -2.18 18.09
N LEU A 327 -23.86 -3.39 17.82
CA LEU A 327 -24.93 -3.99 18.64
C LEU A 327 -24.45 -4.28 20.06
N THR A 328 -23.18 -4.63 20.25
CA THR A 328 -22.59 -4.81 21.60
C THR A 328 -22.57 -3.48 22.34
N GLU A 329 -22.05 -2.41 21.73
CA GLU A 329 -21.98 -1.07 22.32
C GLU A 329 -23.38 -0.51 22.64
N VAL A 330 -24.35 -0.67 21.74
CA VAL A 330 -25.74 -0.24 21.98
C VAL A 330 -26.35 -0.99 23.18
N ASN A 331 -26.07 -2.28 23.34
CA ASN A 331 -26.50 -3.05 24.51
C ASN A 331 -25.80 -2.60 25.81
N GLU A 332 -24.52 -2.22 25.75
CA GLU A 332 -23.79 -1.65 26.89
C GLU A 332 -24.36 -0.29 27.30
N VAL A 333 -24.69 0.58 26.33
CA VAL A 333 -25.36 1.85 26.58
C VAL A 333 -26.72 1.61 27.24
N TYR A 334 -27.54 0.69 26.73
CA TYR A 334 -28.81 0.35 27.36
C TYR A 334 -28.63 -0.16 28.79
N SER A 335 -27.62 -1.01 29.02
CA SER A 335 -27.30 -1.54 30.35
C SER A 335 -26.95 -0.41 31.33
N SER A 336 -26.22 0.62 30.86
CA SER A 336 -25.83 1.78 31.64
C SER A 336 -27.00 2.66 32.11
N LEU A 337 -28.18 2.56 31.48
CA LEU A 337 -29.38 3.30 31.90
C LEU A 337 -29.88 2.91 33.29
N GLY A 338 -29.40 1.77 33.84
CA GLY A 338 -29.66 1.38 35.23
C GLY A 338 -28.70 1.99 36.27
N ASN A 339 -27.69 2.76 35.84
CA ASN A 339 -26.71 3.34 36.74
C ASN A 339 -27.34 4.49 37.54
N VAL A 340 -27.42 4.31 38.86
CA VAL A 340 -27.99 5.33 39.77
C VAL A 340 -26.96 6.43 40.02
N PRO A 341 -27.25 7.71 39.69
CA PRO A 341 -26.32 8.80 39.93
C PRO A 341 -26.04 9.03 41.42
N PHE A 342 -24.83 9.47 41.75
CA PHE A 342 -24.42 9.73 43.13
C PHE A 342 -25.37 10.73 43.81
N GLY A 343 -25.87 10.36 45.00
CA GLY A 343 -26.79 11.19 45.80
C GLY A 343 -28.28 10.95 45.53
N PHE A 344 -28.65 10.12 44.55
CA PHE A 344 -30.04 9.71 44.31
C PHE A 344 -30.38 8.42 45.07
N ILE A 345 -31.59 8.34 45.61
CA ILE A 345 -32.15 7.15 46.28
C ILE A 345 -33.18 6.53 45.34
N LEU A 346 -32.71 6.07 44.17
CA LEU A 346 -33.53 5.37 43.18
C LEU A 346 -32.98 3.95 43.02
N SER A 347 -33.86 3.01 42.72
CA SER A 347 -33.48 1.70 42.19
C SER A 347 -33.07 1.81 40.71
N PRO A 348 -32.25 0.88 40.20
CA PRO A 348 -31.92 0.82 38.77
C PRO A 348 -33.14 0.83 37.85
N ASP A 349 -34.25 0.22 38.27
CA ASP A 349 -35.48 0.17 37.47
C ASP A 349 -36.22 1.51 37.46
N GLU A 350 -36.21 2.26 38.57
CA GLU A 350 -36.75 3.63 38.60
C GLU A 350 -35.93 4.58 37.71
N VAL A 351 -34.60 4.42 37.65
CA VAL A 351 -33.75 5.19 36.72
C VAL A 351 -34.07 4.84 35.26
N ARG A 352 -34.18 3.55 34.93
CA ARG A 352 -34.59 3.11 33.58
C ARG A 352 -35.99 3.60 33.21
N GLN A 353 -36.92 3.61 34.15
CA GLN A 353 -38.28 4.10 33.92
C GLN A 353 -38.29 5.61 33.68
N ALA A 354 -37.40 6.37 34.33
CA ALA A 354 -37.22 7.79 34.04
C ALA A 354 -36.70 8.03 32.61
N TYR A 355 -35.70 7.25 32.16
CA TYR A 355 -35.23 7.29 30.76
C TYR A 355 -36.32 6.89 29.77
N SER A 356 -37.06 5.81 30.05
CA SER A 356 -38.18 5.36 29.21
C SER A 356 -39.28 6.41 29.12
N SER A 357 -39.57 7.12 30.22
CA SER A 357 -40.53 8.24 30.22
C SER A 357 -40.06 9.43 29.39
N ALA A 358 -38.76 9.58 29.19
CA ALA A 358 -38.15 10.55 28.28
C ALA A 358 -38.00 10.03 26.84
N GLY A 359 -38.49 8.81 26.55
CA GLY A 359 -38.46 8.19 25.22
C GLY A 359 -37.21 7.36 24.92
N VAL A 360 -36.39 7.03 25.92
CA VAL A 360 -35.21 6.17 25.77
C VAL A 360 -35.47 4.83 26.46
N ASP A 361 -35.79 3.81 25.68
CA ASP A 361 -36.01 2.45 26.16
C ASP A 361 -35.31 1.41 25.27
N TYR A 362 -35.51 0.13 25.59
CA TYR A 362 -34.90 -0.97 24.85
C TYR A 362 -35.31 -0.96 23.37
N HIS A 363 -36.58 -0.68 23.07
CA HIS A 363 -37.07 -0.68 21.70
C HIS A 363 -36.44 0.48 20.91
N SER A 364 -36.47 1.70 21.46
CA SER A 364 -35.95 2.88 20.78
C SER A 364 -34.43 2.87 20.59
N LEU A 365 -33.69 2.17 21.46
CA LEU A 365 -32.23 2.09 21.40
C LEU A 365 -31.76 0.80 20.71
N VAL A 366 -32.02 -0.36 21.33
CA VAL A 366 -31.54 -1.66 20.82
C VAL A 366 -32.38 -2.12 19.63
N GLY A 367 -33.71 -2.03 19.72
CA GLY A 367 -34.63 -2.50 18.69
C GLY A 367 -34.46 -1.77 17.36
N ASP A 368 -34.50 -0.43 17.39
CA ASP A 368 -34.36 0.41 16.19
C ASP A 368 -32.97 0.25 15.55
N SER A 369 -31.90 0.23 16.35
CA SER A 369 -30.54 -0.03 15.85
C SER A 369 -30.41 -1.42 15.22
N THR A 370 -30.95 -2.46 15.87
CA THR A 370 -30.94 -3.83 15.33
C THR A 370 -31.63 -3.90 13.97
N ASN A 371 -32.83 -3.32 13.86
CA ASN A 371 -33.60 -3.32 12.61
C ASN A 371 -32.87 -2.58 11.47
N GLN A 372 -32.25 -1.43 11.75
CA GLN A 372 -31.48 -0.70 10.74
C GLN A 372 -30.27 -1.50 10.25
N VAL A 373 -29.54 -2.11 11.18
CA VAL A 373 -28.33 -2.87 10.86
C VAL A 373 -28.66 -4.17 10.12
N GLU A 374 -29.71 -4.90 10.52
CA GLU A 374 -30.18 -6.11 9.81
C GLU A 374 -30.56 -5.81 8.35
N LYS A 375 -31.26 -4.70 8.10
CA LYS A 375 -31.58 -4.26 6.72
C LYS A 375 -30.33 -3.99 5.90
N PHE A 376 -29.34 -3.35 6.51
CA PHE A 376 -28.08 -3.03 5.85
C PHE A 376 -27.28 -4.28 5.52
N ILE A 377 -27.12 -5.22 6.46
CA ILE A 377 -26.45 -6.51 6.23
C ILE A 377 -27.16 -7.36 5.18
N THR A 378 -28.51 -7.40 5.22
CA THR A 378 -29.31 -8.11 4.21
C THR A 378 -29.05 -7.55 2.81
N ARG A 379 -29.05 -6.22 2.66
CA ARG A 379 -28.76 -5.56 1.38
C ARG A 379 -27.32 -5.80 0.92
N SER A 380 -26.36 -5.78 1.83
CA SER A 380 -24.96 -6.10 1.56
C SER A 380 -24.80 -7.55 1.06
N ASN A 381 -25.47 -8.51 1.70
CA ASN A 381 -25.45 -9.91 1.28
C ASN A 381 -26.08 -10.10 -0.11
N GLN A 382 -27.19 -9.40 -0.40
CA GLN A 382 -27.80 -9.44 -1.73
C GLN A 382 -26.85 -8.92 -2.81
N LEU A 383 -26.20 -7.76 -2.57
CA LEU A 383 -25.23 -7.21 -3.52
C LEU A 383 -24.06 -8.16 -3.77
N LYS A 384 -23.55 -8.81 -2.72
CA LYS A 384 -22.53 -9.85 -2.83
C LYS A 384 -23.03 -11.01 -3.73
N GLN A 385 -24.25 -11.49 -3.51
CA GLN A 385 -24.81 -12.57 -4.32
C GLN A 385 -25.02 -12.15 -5.79
N ASP A 386 -25.49 -10.94 -6.04
CA ASP A 386 -25.65 -10.41 -7.40
C ASP A 386 -24.30 -10.39 -8.16
N LEU A 387 -23.20 -10.10 -7.46
CA LEU A 387 -21.85 -10.13 -8.03
C LEU A 387 -21.34 -11.55 -8.27
N VAL A 388 -21.65 -12.51 -7.39
CA VAL A 388 -21.34 -13.94 -7.61
C VAL A 388 -22.10 -14.48 -8.82
N ASP A 389 -23.35 -14.10 -8.98
CA ASP A 389 -24.17 -14.50 -10.13
C ASP A 389 -23.64 -13.86 -11.43
N LEU A 390 -23.18 -12.61 -11.38
CA LEU A 390 -22.52 -11.93 -12.50
C LEU A 390 -21.19 -12.60 -12.87
N GLU A 391 -20.35 -12.93 -11.89
CA GLU A 391 -19.10 -13.66 -12.10
C GLU A 391 -19.38 -15.00 -12.82
N SER A 392 -20.39 -15.74 -12.35
CA SER A 392 -20.79 -17.01 -12.96
C SER A 392 -21.22 -16.83 -14.42
N GLN A 393 -21.96 -15.75 -14.74
CA GLN A 393 -22.34 -15.43 -16.11
C GLN A 393 -21.14 -15.07 -16.99
N ILE A 394 -20.17 -14.32 -16.45
CA ILE A 394 -18.93 -13.97 -17.16
C ILE A 394 -18.12 -15.24 -17.45
N GLN A 395 -17.95 -16.11 -16.44
CA GLN A 395 -17.25 -17.38 -16.60
C GLN A 395 -17.92 -18.27 -17.64
N ALA A 396 -19.24 -18.42 -17.60
CA ALA A 396 -19.98 -19.19 -18.61
C ALA A 396 -19.82 -18.61 -20.03
N GLY A 397 -19.81 -17.27 -20.16
CA GLY A 397 -19.55 -16.59 -21.43
C GLY A 397 -18.13 -16.82 -21.96
N ILE A 398 -17.13 -16.79 -21.07
CA ILE A 398 -15.74 -17.12 -21.39
C ILE A 398 -15.65 -18.58 -21.86
N GLU A 399 -16.22 -19.52 -21.11
CA GLU A 399 -16.21 -20.95 -21.45
C GLU A 399 -16.89 -21.23 -22.80
N GLN A 400 -18.00 -20.56 -23.07
CA GLN A 400 -18.66 -20.64 -24.37
C GLN A 400 -17.73 -20.14 -25.48
N LYS A 401 -17.09 -18.98 -25.31
CA LYS A 401 -16.14 -18.42 -26.29
C LYS A 401 -14.94 -19.31 -26.53
N VAL A 402 -14.41 -19.93 -25.47
CA VAL A 402 -13.31 -20.90 -25.56
C VAL A 402 -13.76 -22.19 -26.26
N THR A 403 -14.97 -22.69 -25.97
CA THR A 403 -15.52 -23.92 -26.58
C THR A 403 -15.83 -23.74 -28.07
N GLU A 404 -16.27 -22.54 -28.48
CA GLU A 404 -16.40 -22.16 -29.88
C GLU A 404 -15.04 -22.22 -30.63
N ASP A 405 -13.91 -22.16 -29.93
CA ASP A 405 -12.54 -22.35 -30.46
C ASP A 405 -11.97 -23.73 -30.04
N GLN A 406 -12.32 -24.78 -30.81
CA GLN A 406 -12.01 -26.19 -30.51
C GLN A 406 -10.53 -26.54 -30.25
N THR A 407 -9.57 -25.69 -30.62
CA THR A 407 -8.14 -25.92 -30.35
C THR A 407 -7.64 -25.18 -29.10
N LEU A 408 -8.28 -24.07 -28.71
CA LEU A 408 -7.91 -23.27 -27.52
C LEU A 408 -8.22 -24.02 -26.22
N ALA A 409 -9.35 -24.73 -26.17
CA ALA A 409 -9.74 -25.56 -25.03
C ALA A 409 -8.69 -26.64 -24.67
N GLN A 410 -8.02 -27.22 -25.68
CA GLN A 410 -6.97 -28.22 -25.46
C GLN A 410 -5.69 -27.63 -24.88
N ARG A 411 -5.27 -26.42 -25.29
CA ARG A 411 -4.01 -25.81 -24.80
C ARG A 411 -4.15 -25.08 -23.46
N ILE A 412 -5.35 -24.60 -23.10
CA ILE A 412 -5.59 -24.07 -21.74
C ILE A 412 -5.43 -25.19 -20.70
N GLN A 413 -5.87 -26.43 -20.99
CA GLN A 413 -5.57 -27.57 -20.12
C GLN A 413 -4.05 -27.83 -20.00
N GLU A 414 -3.28 -27.61 -21.08
CA GLU A 414 -1.82 -27.71 -21.07
C GLU A 414 -1.14 -26.61 -20.23
N TRP A 415 -1.62 -25.36 -20.29
CA TRP A 415 -1.05 -24.23 -19.54
C TRP A 415 -1.43 -24.24 -18.05
N THR A 416 -2.67 -24.61 -17.70
CA THR A 416 -3.11 -24.69 -16.30
C THR A 416 -2.46 -25.86 -15.56
N SER A 417 -2.05 -26.92 -16.27
CA SER A 417 -1.35 -28.07 -15.67
C SER A 417 0.16 -27.84 -15.43
N THR A 418 0.74 -26.73 -15.92
CA THR A 418 2.15 -26.39 -15.68
C THR A 418 2.37 -25.50 -14.45
N ILE A 419 1.29 -25.07 -13.79
CA ILE A 419 1.30 -24.13 -12.66
C ILE A 419 1.04 -24.84 -11.30
N ASN A 420 0.82 -26.16 -11.28
CA ASN A 420 0.71 -26.97 -10.06
C ASN A 420 2.00 -27.74 -9.74
#